data_AF-A0A972WE09-F1
#
_entry.id   AF-A0A972WE09-F1
#
_cell.length_a   1.000
_cell.length_b   1.000
_cell.length_c   1.000
_cell.angle_alpha   90.00
_cell.angle_beta   90.00
_cell.angle_gamma   90.00
#
_symmetry.space_group_name_H-M   'P 1'
#
loop_
_entity.id
_entity.type
_entity.pdbx_description
1 polymer ?
#
loop_
_entity_poly.entity_id
_entity_poly.type
_entity_poly.pdbx_seq_one_letter_code
_entity_poly.pdbx_strand_id
1 'polypeptide(L)'
;MLPKRLIEGFDRVRLRNFLALFFLALAIPTAVLIWQAYSQLKWEAFHQYQGDAEELTQRIDARLNALIKTADAHSFADYTFLVVSGDPSANLVQRSPLSAYPVPADLPGVLGYFQVNTDGEFTTPLLPPEGTEATSLGISSDEYSDRLSLARELQSVLSDNRLVQSRGKEGLRRARQSSLDAPSTVLEEEKEADLAGEMLSSMSDDKDAVDRLDLAAAQRQVVRDENYSQLVFDELNQPRRSSE
;
A
#
# COMPACT_ATOMS: atom_id res chain seq x y z
N MET A 1 -74.58 64.49 -17.85
CA MET A 1 -73.99 63.78 -19.00
C MET A 1 -72.62 63.26 -18.58
N LEU A 2 -72.53 62.01 -18.15
CA LEU A 2 -71.29 61.38 -17.70
C LEU A 2 -70.61 60.71 -18.91
N PRO A 3 -69.33 60.99 -19.19
CA PRO A 3 -68.64 60.36 -20.31
C PRO A 3 -68.45 58.87 -20.03
N LYS A 4 -69.17 58.04 -20.79
CA LYS A 4 -68.98 56.60 -20.96
C LYS A 4 -67.60 56.35 -21.57
N ARG A 5 -66.55 56.27 -20.76
CA ARG A 5 -65.24 55.71 -21.14
C ARG A 5 -64.60 55.03 -19.94
N LEU A 6 -65.14 53.88 -19.53
CA LEU A 6 -64.53 53.07 -18.47
C LEU A 6 -64.36 51.60 -18.84
N ILE A 7 -64.77 51.15 -20.03
CA ILE A 7 -64.61 49.75 -20.44
C ILE A 7 -64.35 49.68 -21.95
N GLU A 8 -63.29 50.35 -22.40
CA GLU A 8 -62.70 50.08 -23.72
C GLU A 8 -61.59 49.05 -23.50
N GLY A 9 -61.63 47.95 -24.27
CA GLY A 9 -60.98 46.67 -23.99
C GLY A 9 -59.56 46.78 -23.45
N PHE A 10 -59.28 46.01 -22.39
CA PHE A 10 -57.95 45.87 -21.82
C PHE A 10 -56.99 45.40 -22.93
N ASP A 11 -56.16 46.33 -23.40
CA ASP A 11 -55.19 46.12 -24.46
C ASP A 11 -54.31 44.91 -24.09
N ARG A 12 -54.26 43.90 -24.98
CA ARG A 12 -53.66 42.57 -24.73
C ARG A 12 -52.24 42.66 -24.16
N VAL A 13 -51.52 43.73 -24.54
CA VAL A 13 -50.16 44.04 -24.09
C VAL A 13 -50.12 44.43 -22.61
N ARG A 14 -51.08 45.23 -22.12
CA ARG A 14 -51.14 45.64 -20.71
C ARG A 14 -51.51 44.48 -19.79
N LEU A 15 -52.44 43.63 -20.21
CA LEU A 15 -52.80 42.42 -19.46
C LEU A 15 -51.62 41.44 -19.38
N ARG A 16 -50.87 41.27 -20.48
CA ARG A 16 -49.65 40.45 -20.51
C ARG A 16 -48.59 40.99 -19.56
N ASN A 17 -48.40 42.31 -19.52
CA ASN A 17 -47.42 42.93 -18.62
C ASN A 17 -47.83 42.79 -17.14
N PHE A 18 -49.11 42.97 -16.80
CA PHE A 18 -49.61 42.73 -15.45
C PHE A 18 -49.45 41.27 -15.01
N LEU A 19 -49.75 40.32 -15.91
CA LEU A 19 -49.58 38.90 -15.63
C LEU A 19 -48.10 38.53 -15.47
N ALA A 20 -47.21 39.08 -16.31
CA ALA A 20 -45.77 38.89 -16.18
C ALA A 20 -45.25 39.48 -14.86
N LEU A 21 -45.70 40.67 -14.47
CA LEU A 21 -45.34 41.29 -13.19
C LEU A 21 -45.82 40.44 -12.01
N PHE A 22 -47.05 39.94 -12.05
CA PHE A 22 -47.60 39.06 -11.02
C PHE A 22 -46.82 37.74 -10.94
N PHE A 23 -46.52 37.12 -12.09
CA PHE A 23 -45.70 35.91 -12.13
C PHE A 23 -44.29 36.16 -11.62
N LEU A 24 -43.66 37.29 -11.95
CA LEU A 24 -42.34 37.67 -11.46
C LEU A 24 -42.35 37.91 -9.94
N ALA A 25 -43.38 38.59 -9.43
CA ALA A 25 -43.58 38.85 -8.01
C ALA A 25 -43.75 37.56 -7.20
N LEU A 26 -44.25 36.48 -7.82
CA LEU A 26 -44.31 35.16 -7.22
C LEU A 26 -43.01 34.36 -7.44
N ALA A 27 -42.42 34.43 -8.63
CA ALA A 27 -41.25 33.66 -9.01
C ALA A 27 -40.00 34.06 -8.20
N ILE A 28 -39.77 35.36 -7.99
CA ILE A 28 -38.63 35.87 -7.24
C ILE A 28 -38.56 35.29 -5.82
N PRO A 29 -39.59 35.40 -4.95
CA PRO A 29 -39.53 34.86 -3.60
C PRO A 29 -39.42 33.32 -3.60
N THR A 30 -40.03 32.62 -4.55
CA THR A 30 -39.86 31.16 -4.67
C THR A 30 -38.43 30.76 -5.05
N ALA A 31 -37.80 31.46 -5.98
CA ALA A 31 -36.42 31.19 -6.38
C ALA A 31 -35.43 31.46 -5.24
N VAL A 32 -35.64 32.53 -4.48
CA VAL A 32 -34.83 32.85 -3.29
C VAL A 32 -34.96 31.75 -2.23
N LEU A 33 -36.18 31.27 -1.95
CA LEU A 33 -36.40 30.18 -1.00
C LEU A 33 -35.69 28.88 -1.44
N ILE A 34 -35.76 28.54 -2.72
CA ILE A 34 -35.06 27.37 -3.27
C ILE A 34 -33.55 27.52 -3.06
N TRP A 35 -32.98 28.68 -3.42
CA TRP A 35 -31.55 28.94 -3.25
C TRP A 35 -31.09 28.83 -1.78
N GLN A 36 -31.89 29.34 -0.86
CA GLN A 36 -31.62 29.26 0.57
C GLN A 36 -31.69 27.81 1.08
N ALA A 37 -32.69 27.04 0.66
CA ALA A 37 -32.85 25.63 1.05
C ALA A 37 -31.68 24.77 0.52
N TYR A 38 -31.25 24.98 -0.73
CA TYR A 38 -30.08 24.29 -1.28
C TYR A 38 -28.79 24.62 -0.51
N SER A 39 -28.64 25.88 -0.10
CA SER A 39 -27.47 26.31 0.68
C SER A 39 -27.45 25.64 2.05
N GLN A 40 -28.59 25.58 2.73
CA GLN A 40 -28.72 24.90 4.03
C GLN A 40 -28.40 23.41 3.91
N LEU A 41 -28.96 22.73 2.91
CA LEU A 41 -28.69 21.30 2.68
C LEU A 41 -27.20 21.01 2.42
N LYS A 42 -26.53 21.88 1.64
CA LYS A 42 -25.09 21.75 1.39
C LYS A 42 -24.28 21.90 2.68
N TRP A 43 -24.65 22.86 3.53
CA TRP A 43 -23.95 23.10 4.80
C TRP A 43 -24.16 21.94 5.78
N GLU A 44 -25.37 21.41 5.90
CA GLU A 44 -25.65 20.25 6.75
C GLU A 44 -24.87 19.02 6.27
N ALA A 45 -24.90 18.72 4.98
CA ALA A 45 -24.14 17.60 4.42
C ALA A 45 -22.63 17.76 4.64
N PHE A 46 -22.09 18.97 4.44
CA PHE A 46 -20.66 19.22 4.68
C PHE A 46 -20.26 18.97 6.13
N HIS A 47 -21.01 19.50 7.10
CA HIS A 47 -20.70 19.30 8.53
C HIS A 47 -20.90 17.85 8.96
N GLN A 48 -21.89 17.15 8.38
CA GLN A 48 -22.08 15.72 8.62
C GLN A 48 -20.85 14.92 8.16
N TYR A 49 -20.39 15.14 6.93
CA TYR A 49 -19.19 14.46 6.43
C TYR A 49 -17.93 14.81 7.23
N GLN A 50 -17.81 16.05 7.70
CA GLN A 50 -16.71 16.44 8.58
C GLN A 50 -16.76 15.66 9.89
N GLY A 51 -17.92 15.55 10.53
CA GLY A 51 -18.10 14.78 11.77
C GLY A 51 -17.80 13.30 11.57
N ASP A 52 -18.31 12.70 10.49
CA ASP A 52 -18.05 11.29 10.15
C ASP A 52 -16.56 11.02 9.91
N ALA A 53 -15.85 11.95 9.24
CA ALA A 53 -14.42 11.85 8.99
C ALA A 53 -13.59 12.01 10.28
N GLU A 54 -13.98 12.94 11.16
CA GLU A 54 -13.35 13.12 12.47
C GLU A 54 -13.51 11.87 13.34
N GLU A 55 -14.71 11.27 13.39
CA GLU A 55 -14.96 10.01 14.12
C GLU A 55 -14.13 8.86 13.55
N LEU A 56 -14.12 8.70 12.22
CA LEU A 56 -13.35 7.66 11.56
C LEU A 56 -11.85 7.80 11.86
N THR A 57 -11.33 9.02 11.80
CA THR A 57 -9.92 9.32 12.10
C THR A 57 -9.61 8.97 13.56
N GLN A 58 -10.43 9.43 14.51
CA GLN A 58 -10.25 9.10 15.93
C GLN A 58 -10.28 7.60 16.20
N ARG A 59 -11.16 6.86 15.51
CA ARG A 59 -11.23 5.40 15.63
C ARG A 59 -10.00 4.71 15.06
N ILE A 60 -9.49 5.18 13.91
CA ILE A 60 -8.24 4.67 13.31
C ILE A 60 -7.08 4.93 14.26
N ASP A 61 -6.96 6.15 14.79
CA ASP A 61 -5.89 6.54 15.71
C ASP A 61 -5.94 5.72 16.99
N ALA A 62 -7.12 5.52 17.58
CA ALA A 62 -7.28 4.70 18.77
C ALA A 62 -6.87 3.24 18.51
N ARG A 63 -7.27 2.68 17.37
CA ARG A 63 -6.90 1.31 16.98
C ARG A 63 -5.40 1.18 16.72
N LEU A 64 -4.81 2.11 15.97
CA LEU A 64 -3.38 2.12 15.67
C LEU A 64 -2.56 2.24 16.97
N ASN A 65 -2.93 3.14 17.87
CA ASN A 65 -2.27 3.29 19.17
C ASN A 65 -2.36 2.03 20.03
N ALA A 66 -3.49 1.31 20.00
CA ALA A 66 -3.60 0.04 20.69
C ALA A 66 -2.65 -1.01 20.11
N LEU A 67 -2.54 -1.08 18.78
CA LEU A 67 -1.64 -2.01 18.09
C LEU A 67 -0.16 -1.68 18.36
N ILE A 68 0.23 -0.40 18.31
CA ILE A 68 1.59 0.04 18.64
C ILE A 68 1.94 -0.34 20.08
N LYS A 69 1.03 -0.10 21.04
CA LYS A 69 1.25 -0.49 22.44
C LYS A 69 1.47 -2.00 22.61
N THR A 70 0.75 -2.83 21.87
CA THR A 70 0.98 -4.27 21.86
C THR A 70 2.33 -4.61 21.25
N ALA A 71 2.69 -3.98 20.12
CA ALA A 71 3.98 -4.20 19.46
C ALA A 71 5.17 -3.78 20.34
N ASP A 72 5.09 -2.61 20.98
CA ASP A 72 6.11 -2.07 21.89
C ASP A 72 6.26 -2.87 23.19
N ALA A 73 5.24 -3.65 23.58
CA ALA A 73 5.33 -4.52 24.74
C ALA A 73 6.26 -5.72 24.51
N HIS A 74 6.58 -6.05 23.25
CA HIS A 74 7.52 -7.11 22.91
C HIS A 74 8.96 -6.63 23.04
N SER A 75 9.77 -7.39 23.76
CA SER A 75 11.20 -7.13 23.89
C SER A 75 11.96 -7.57 22.63
N PHE A 76 13.18 -7.05 22.47
CA PHE A 76 14.05 -7.48 21.37
C PHE A 76 14.33 -9.00 21.38
N ALA A 77 14.35 -9.62 22.56
CA ALA A 77 14.58 -11.06 22.70
C ALA A 77 13.41 -11.89 22.11
N ASP A 78 12.18 -11.37 22.17
CA ASP A 78 10.98 -12.08 21.72
C ASP A 78 10.98 -12.34 20.20
N TYR A 79 11.81 -11.66 19.42
CA TYR A 79 11.93 -11.93 17.98
C TYR A 79 12.90 -13.08 17.66
N THR A 80 13.51 -13.71 18.67
CA THR A 80 14.28 -14.94 18.52
C THR A 80 13.39 -16.15 18.81
N PHE A 81 13.68 -17.32 18.22
CA PHE A 81 12.85 -18.52 18.44
C PHE A 81 12.82 -18.99 19.90
N LEU A 82 13.97 -18.92 20.58
CA LEU A 82 14.13 -19.28 21.99
C LEU A 82 14.48 -18.03 22.79
N VAL A 83 13.79 -17.85 23.92
CA VAL A 83 14.06 -16.79 24.89
C VAL A 83 14.42 -17.41 26.23
N VAL A 84 15.37 -16.79 26.94
CA VAL A 84 15.70 -17.15 28.31
C VAL A 84 14.70 -16.46 29.23
N SER A 85 13.92 -17.23 29.97
CA SER A 85 12.90 -16.72 30.88
C SER A 85 13.25 -16.97 32.35
N GLY A 86 12.87 -16.02 33.21
CA GLY A 86 13.02 -16.13 34.66
C GLY A 86 14.34 -15.59 35.22
N ASP A 87 14.75 -16.13 36.37
CA ASP A 87 15.98 -15.75 37.07
C ASP A 87 17.20 -16.14 36.21
N PRO A 88 18.17 -15.23 35.97
CA PRO A 88 19.38 -15.53 35.20
C PRO A 88 20.20 -16.72 35.74
N SER A 89 19.96 -17.13 36.99
CA SER A 89 20.58 -18.31 37.59
C SER A 89 19.90 -19.65 37.22
N ALA A 90 18.66 -19.63 36.72
CA ALA A 90 17.90 -20.83 36.38
C ALA A 90 17.95 -21.20 34.89
N ASN A 91 18.32 -20.25 34.00
CA ASN A 91 18.52 -20.43 32.56
C ASN A 91 17.46 -21.32 31.88
N LEU A 92 16.18 -21.06 32.15
CA LEU A 92 15.10 -21.77 31.48
C LEU A 92 14.94 -21.20 30.08
N VAL A 93 15.13 -22.06 29.08
CA VAL A 93 14.92 -21.71 27.68
C VAL A 93 13.49 -22.08 27.31
N GLN A 94 12.70 -21.08 26.94
CA GLN A 94 11.33 -21.27 26.46
C GLN A 94 11.20 -20.75 25.03
N ARG A 95 10.16 -21.21 24.32
CA ARG A 95 9.83 -20.67 23.00
C ARG A 95 9.33 -19.23 23.16
N SER A 96 9.71 -18.38 22.21
CA SER A 96 9.14 -17.04 22.14
C SER A 96 7.62 -17.09 21.90
N PRO A 97 6.85 -16.14 22.47
CA PRO A 97 5.44 -15.96 22.08
C PRO A 97 5.27 -15.68 20.57
N LEU A 98 6.25 -15.05 19.92
CA LEU A 98 6.22 -14.74 18.48
C LEU A 98 6.60 -15.94 17.59
N SER A 99 7.02 -17.05 18.19
CA SER A 99 7.29 -18.33 17.50
C SER A 99 6.06 -19.21 17.32
N ALA A 100 4.90 -18.77 17.81
CA ALA A 100 3.65 -19.50 17.68
C ALA A 100 3.28 -19.68 16.20
N TYR A 101 2.74 -20.85 15.86
CA TYR A 101 2.23 -21.15 14.53
C TYR A 101 0.87 -21.84 14.66
N PRO A 102 -0.13 -21.48 13.83
CA PRO A 102 -0.11 -20.41 12.83
C PRO A 102 0.09 -19.02 13.46
N VAL A 103 0.61 -18.07 12.68
CA VAL A 103 0.88 -16.71 13.16
C VAL A 103 -0.45 -16.06 13.56
N PRO A 104 -0.58 -15.53 14.80
CA PRO A 104 -1.77 -14.81 15.22
C PRO A 104 -2.00 -13.59 14.31
N ALA A 105 -3.15 -13.54 13.64
CA ALA A 105 -3.51 -12.44 12.75
C ALA A 105 -4.11 -11.25 13.53
N ASP A 106 -3.37 -10.73 14.51
CA ASP A 106 -3.83 -9.60 15.35
C ASP A 106 -4.05 -8.32 14.52
N LEU A 107 -3.30 -8.20 13.42
CA LEU A 107 -3.45 -7.16 12.42
C LEU A 107 -3.66 -7.79 11.03
N PRO A 108 -4.74 -7.41 10.31
CA PRO A 108 -4.96 -7.87 8.94
C PRO A 108 -3.74 -7.57 8.05
N GLY A 109 -3.25 -8.58 7.34
CA GLY A 109 -2.11 -8.46 6.44
C GLY A 109 -0.74 -8.71 7.09
N VAL A 110 -0.66 -9.00 8.40
CA VAL A 110 0.59 -9.45 9.00
C VAL A 110 0.91 -10.88 8.57
N LEU A 111 2.07 -11.04 7.94
CA LEU A 111 2.62 -12.34 7.54
C LEU A 111 3.43 -12.99 8.67
N GLY A 112 4.12 -12.18 9.48
CA GLY A 112 4.95 -12.65 10.59
C GLY A 112 5.94 -11.61 11.08
N TYR A 113 6.79 -12.02 12.01
CA TYR A 113 7.80 -11.17 12.66
C TYR A 113 9.19 -11.50 12.12
N PHE A 114 10.07 -10.50 12.12
CA PHE A 114 11.45 -10.64 11.67
C PHE A 114 12.38 -9.64 12.36
N GLN A 115 13.68 -9.91 12.27
CA GLN A 115 14.74 -8.98 12.58
C GLN A 115 15.71 -8.91 11.41
N VAL A 116 16.31 -7.73 11.25
CA VAL A 116 17.43 -7.51 10.34
C VAL A 116 18.56 -6.91 11.16
N ASN A 117 19.67 -7.63 11.25
CA ASN A 117 20.84 -7.17 11.99
C ASN A 117 21.64 -6.12 11.18
N THR A 118 22.63 -5.50 11.81
CA THR A 118 23.51 -4.49 11.16
C THR A 118 24.19 -5.00 9.88
N ASP A 119 24.42 -6.31 9.78
CA ASP A 119 24.99 -6.97 8.60
C ASP A 119 23.96 -7.26 7.50
N GLY A 120 22.71 -6.84 7.67
CA GLY A 120 21.61 -7.12 6.75
C GLY A 120 21.10 -8.56 6.81
N GLU A 121 21.47 -9.31 7.84
CA GLU A 121 21.03 -10.70 8.02
C GLU A 121 19.61 -10.77 8.56
N PHE A 122 18.76 -11.47 7.81
CA PHE A 122 17.36 -11.72 8.15
C PHE A 122 17.25 -12.90 9.13
N THR A 123 16.57 -12.68 10.24
CA THR A 123 16.20 -13.72 11.21
C THR A 123 14.70 -13.64 11.50
N THR A 124 14.09 -14.78 11.82
CA THR A 124 12.66 -14.85 12.15
C THR A 124 12.44 -15.78 13.34
N PRO A 125 11.52 -15.45 14.27
CA PRO A 125 11.17 -16.33 15.38
C PRO A 125 10.36 -17.56 14.93
N LEU A 126 9.95 -17.65 13.66
CA LEU A 126 9.18 -18.78 13.15
C LEU A 126 10.00 -20.06 12.99
N LEU A 127 11.31 -19.91 12.78
CA LEU A 127 12.23 -21.01 12.53
C LEU A 127 13.18 -21.22 13.71
N PRO A 128 13.44 -22.48 14.10
CA PRO A 128 14.44 -22.77 15.11
C PRO A 128 15.85 -22.33 14.64
N PRO A 129 16.76 -22.01 15.58
CA PRO A 129 18.13 -21.63 15.23
C PRO A 129 18.83 -22.73 14.43
N GLU A 130 19.76 -22.32 13.56
CA GLU A 130 20.53 -23.28 12.77
C GLU A 130 21.27 -24.28 13.67
N GLY A 131 21.23 -25.56 13.28
CA GLY A 131 21.80 -26.66 14.07
C GLY A 131 20.89 -27.21 15.16
N THR A 132 19.65 -26.71 15.33
CA THR A 132 18.66 -27.28 16.25
C THR A 132 17.62 -28.10 15.48
N GLU A 133 17.46 -29.36 15.87
CA GLU A 133 16.46 -30.25 15.28
C GLU A 133 15.03 -29.81 15.65
N ALA A 134 14.21 -29.48 14.66
CA ALA A 134 12.84 -29.01 14.86
C ALA A 134 11.97 -30.00 15.65
N THR A 135 12.18 -31.31 15.42
CA THR A 135 11.51 -32.40 16.13
C THR A 135 11.81 -32.39 17.63
N SER A 136 13.02 -31.99 18.03
CA SER A 136 13.40 -31.90 19.45
C SER A 136 12.66 -30.78 20.18
N LEU A 137 12.17 -29.78 19.43
CA LEU A 137 11.39 -28.65 19.90
C LEU A 137 9.87 -28.86 19.76
N GLY A 138 9.44 -30.07 19.41
CA GLY A 138 8.04 -30.45 19.26
C GLY A 138 7.37 -29.98 17.98
N ILE A 139 8.15 -29.61 16.95
CA ILE A 139 7.62 -29.22 15.64
C ILE A 139 7.66 -30.45 14.71
N SER A 140 6.53 -30.76 14.06
CA SER A 140 6.47 -31.85 13.07
C SER A 140 7.18 -31.47 11.76
N SER A 141 7.51 -32.46 10.92
CA SER A 141 8.10 -32.20 9.61
C SER A 141 7.22 -31.32 8.73
N ASP A 142 5.91 -31.54 8.80
CA ASP A 142 4.92 -30.85 7.97
C ASP A 142 4.81 -29.39 8.42
N GLU A 143 4.65 -29.16 9.73
CA GLU A 143 4.60 -27.82 10.30
C GLU A 143 5.91 -27.06 10.06
N TYR A 144 7.06 -27.73 10.16
CA TYR A 144 8.35 -27.12 9.83
C TYR A 144 8.41 -26.69 8.37
N SER A 145 7.88 -27.51 7.44
CA SER A 145 7.84 -27.16 6.02
C SER A 145 6.96 -25.94 5.74
N ASP A 146 5.81 -25.83 6.42
CA ASP A 146 4.91 -24.69 6.29
C ASP A 146 5.52 -23.40 6.87
N ARG A 147 6.16 -23.50 8.05
CA ARG A 147 6.92 -22.39 8.65
C ARG A 147 8.05 -21.93 7.73
N LEU A 148 8.72 -22.87 7.07
CA LEU A 148 9.81 -22.58 6.14
C LEU A 148 9.31 -21.90 4.87
N SER A 149 8.15 -22.30 4.32
CA SER A 149 7.55 -21.58 3.19
C SER A 149 7.17 -20.14 3.56
N LEU A 150 6.58 -19.94 4.74
CA LEU A 150 6.20 -18.61 5.22
C LEU A 150 7.42 -17.72 5.46
N ALA A 151 8.50 -18.28 6.03
CA ALA A 151 9.75 -17.55 6.23
C ALA A 151 10.40 -17.11 4.90
N ARG A 152 10.33 -17.95 3.85
CA ARG A 152 10.81 -17.58 2.51
C ARG A 152 9.95 -16.50 1.86
N GLU A 153 8.63 -16.55 2.03
CA GLU A 153 7.73 -15.51 1.56
C GLU A 153 8.01 -14.16 2.24
N LEU A 154 8.20 -14.16 3.56
CA LEU A 154 8.64 -12.98 4.29
C LEU A 154 9.95 -12.43 3.72
N GLN A 155 10.95 -13.30 3.52
CA GLN A 155 12.23 -12.88 2.97
C GLN A 155 12.09 -12.33 1.54
N SER A 156 11.25 -12.92 0.67
CA SER A 156 11.05 -12.43 -0.69
C SER A 156 10.43 -11.03 -0.69
N VAL A 157 9.37 -10.83 0.09
CA VAL A 157 8.72 -9.51 0.25
C VAL A 157 9.72 -8.46 0.74
N LEU A 158 10.56 -8.80 1.72
CA LEU A 158 11.58 -7.87 2.22
C LEU A 158 12.68 -7.58 1.20
N SER A 159 13.07 -8.58 0.40
CA SER A 159 14.07 -8.39 -0.64
C SER A 159 13.55 -7.56 -1.82
N ASP A 160 12.28 -7.72 -2.19
CA ASP A 160 11.62 -6.93 -3.23
C ASP A 160 11.50 -5.45 -2.82
N ASN A 161 11.14 -5.22 -1.56
CA ASN A 161 11.10 -3.89 -0.95
C ASN A 161 12.49 -3.34 -0.57
N ARG A 162 13.58 -4.04 -0.90
CA ARG A 162 14.98 -3.67 -0.62
C ARG A 162 15.32 -3.45 0.86
N LEU A 163 14.54 -4.03 1.77
CA LEU A 163 14.79 -4.01 3.21
C LEU A 163 15.83 -5.05 3.63
N VAL A 164 16.05 -6.08 2.80
CA VAL A 164 17.08 -7.11 3.00
C VAL A 164 17.96 -7.21 1.76
N GLN A 165 19.28 -7.07 1.96
CA GLN A 165 20.26 -7.29 0.91
C GLN A 165 20.28 -8.78 0.56
N SER A 166 19.77 -9.14 -0.61
CA SER A 166 19.96 -10.50 -1.12
C SER A 166 21.47 -10.76 -1.23
N ARG A 167 21.97 -11.72 -0.43
CA ARG A 167 23.38 -12.15 -0.31
C ARG A 167 24.07 -12.45 -1.67
N GLY A 168 23.33 -12.48 -2.78
CA GLY A 168 23.80 -12.84 -4.11
C GLY A 168 24.42 -11.75 -4.99
N LYS A 169 24.40 -10.44 -4.65
CA LYS A 169 24.85 -9.40 -5.61
C LYS A 169 26.05 -8.54 -5.19
N GLU A 170 26.35 -8.41 -3.90
CA GLU A 170 27.51 -7.63 -3.44
C GLU A 170 28.82 -8.43 -3.45
N GLY A 171 28.75 -9.75 -3.18
CA GLY A 171 29.91 -10.65 -3.31
C GLY A 171 30.42 -10.77 -4.74
N LEU A 172 29.51 -10.76 -5.73
CA LEU A 172 29.88 -10.85 -7.15
C LEU A 172 30.53 -9.57 -7.68
N ARG A 173 30.12 -8.38 -7.20
CA ARG A 173 30.76 -7.10 -7.55
C ARG A 173 32.17 -6.99 -6.96
N ARG A 174 32.36 -7.41 -5.70
CA ARG A 174 33.66 -7.39 -5.03
C ARG A 174 34.62 -8.41 -5.63
N ALA A 175 34.15 -9.62 -5.94
CA ALA A 175 34.94 -10.64 -6.64
C ALA A 175 35.33 -10.19 -8.07
N ARG A 176 34.42 -9.49 -8.79
CA ARG A 176 34.73 -8.94 -10.11
C ARG A 176 35.78 -7.84 -10.05
N GLN A 177 35.69 -6.91 -9.09
CA GLN A 177 36.72 -5.87 -8.88
C GLN A 177 38.08 -6.46 -8.49
N SER A 178 38.13 -7.50 -7.66
CA SER A 178 39.39 -8.17 -7.33
C SER A 178 39.98 -8.98 -8.49
N SER A 179 39.16 -9.45 -9.44
CA SER A 179 39.63 -10.15 -10.64
C SER A 179 40.17 -9.25 -11.76
N LEU A 180 39.96 -7.93 -11.66
CA LEU A 180 40.43 -6.95 -12.66
C LEU A 180 41.87 -6.45 -12.43
N ASP A 181 42.50 -6.80 -11.29
CA ASP A 181 43.85 -6.36 -10.90
C ASP A 181 44.93 -7.47 -10.95
N ALA A 182 44.60 -8.66 -11.48
CA ALA A 182 45.57 -9.74 -11.64
C ALA A 182 46.12 -9.77 -13.08
N PRO A 183 47.45 -9.82 -13.29
CA PRO A 183 48.02 -9.87 -14.63
C PRO A 183 47.70 -11.21 -15.28
N SER A 184 47.01 -11.14 -16.42
CA SER A 184 46.64 -12.27 -17.24
C SER A 184 47.88 -12.97 -17.79
N THR A 185 48.07 -14.24 -17.44
CA THR A 185 48.79 -15.18 -18.30
C THR A 185 47.84 -16.30 -18.65
N VAL A 186 48.09 -16.87 -19.83
CA VAL A 186 47.50 -18.08 -20.43
C VAL A 186 46.43 -17.82 -21.51
N LEU A 187 46.99 -17.71 -22.73
CA LEU A 187 46.75 -18.50 -23.95
C LEU A 187 45.33 -18.59 -24.53
N GLU A 188 45.33 -18.27 -25.83
CA GLU A 188 44.29 -18.40 -26.84
C GLU A 188 43.73 -19.83 -26.97
N GLU A 189 42.43 -19.92 -27.27
CA GLU A 189 41.90 -20.77 -28.35
C GLU A 189 40.44 -20.38 -28.67
N GLU A 190 40.24 -19.77 -29.84
CA GLU A 190 38.94 -19.70 -30.53
C GLU A 190 38.79 -20.92 -31.47
N LYS A 191 37.59 -21.51 -31.61
CA LYS A 191 36.68 -21.30 -32.78
C LYS A 191 35.51 -22.32 -32.87
N GLU A 192 34.35 -21.78 -33.25
CA GLU A 192 33.28 -22.32 -34.11
C GLU A 192 32.54 -23.63 -33.78
N ALA A 193 31.24 -23.51 -33.51
CA ALA A 193 30.18 -24.27 -34.19
C ALA A 193 28.84 -23.54 -34.06
N ASP A 194 28.50 -22.79 -35.10
CA ASP A 194 27.18 -22.25 -35.37
C ASP A 194 26.33 -23.33 -36.11
N LEU A 195 25.02 -23.14 -36.16
CA LEU A 195 24.02 -23.86 -37.00
C LEU A 195 23.44 -25.18 -36.46
N ALA A 196 22.37 -25.10 -35.66
CA ALA A 196 21.14 -25.89 -35.82
C ALA A 196 20.11 -25.53 -34.73
N GLY A 197 18.99 -24.90 -35.11
CA GLY A 197 17.88 -24.72 -34.18
C GLY A 197 16.87 -23.64 -34.54
N GLU A 198 17.09 -22.87 -35.60
CA GLU A 198 16.09 -21.98 -36.16
C GLU A 198 15.17 -22.76 -37.10
N MET A 199 14.28 -23.58 -36.51
CA MET A 199 13.14 -24.15 -37.23
C MET A 199 12.07 -24.64 -36.24
N LEU A 200 11.35 -23.71 -35.61
CA LEU A 200 9.91 -23.87 -35.34
C LEU A 200 9.28 -22.54 -34.89
N SER A 201 9.22 -21.56 -35.78
CA SER A 201 8.22 -20.49 -35.68
C SER A 201 7.43 -20.44 -36.99
N SER A 202 6.22 -20.98 -36.95
CA SER A 202 5.06 -20.44 -37.65
C SER A 202 3.84 -21.30 -37.35
N MET A 203 2.72 -20.59 -37.16
CA MET A 203 1.33 -21.08 -37.04
C MET A 203 0.86 -21.49 -35.65
N SER A 204 0.35 -20.51 -34.89
CA SER A 204 -1.12 -20.40 -34.74
C SER A 204 -1.50 -19.07 -34.12
N ASP A 205 -2.40 -18.41 -34.84
CA ASP A 205 -2.93 -17.07 -34.72
C ASP A 205 -3.94 -16.87 -33.57
N ASP A 206 -3.99 -15.61 -33.13
CA ASP A 206 -5.21 -14.80 -33.02
C ASP A 206 -6.27 -15.21 -31.98
N LYS A 207 -6.07 -14.75 -30.74
CA LYS A 207 -7.16 -14.49 -29.75
C LYS A 207 -6.82 -13.50 -28.61
N ASP A 208 -5.56 -13.09 -28.45
CA ASP A 208 -5.10 -12.33 -27.26
C ASP A 208 -5.07 -10.80 -27.42
N ALA A 209 -5.67 -10.25 -28.49
CA ALA A 209 -5.55 -8.81 -28.78
C ALA A 209 -6.46 -7.92 -27.92
N VAL A 210 -7.54 -8.46 -27.33
CA VAL A 210 -8.58 -7.65 -26.66
C VAL A 210 -8.35 -7.51 -25.15
N ASP A 211 -7.72 -8.50 -24.49
CA ASP A 211 -7.39 -8.46 -23.04
C ASP A 211 -6.19 -7.57 -22.70
N ARG A 212 -5.31 -7.29 -23.67
CA ARG A 212 -4.09 -6.49 -23.45
C ARG A 212 -4.37 -5.00 -23.22
N LEU A 213 -5.51 -4.49 -23.66
CA LEU A 213 -5.88 -3.08 -23.49
C LEU A 213 -6.33 -2.77 -22.06
N ASP A 214 -7.03 -3.70 -21.41
CA ASP A 214 -7.53 -3.52 -20.03
C ASP A 214 -6.45 -3.80 -18.97
N LEU A 215 -5.56 -4.78 -19.20
CA LEU A 215 -4.42 -5.01 -18.29
C LEU A 215 -3.39 -3.87 -18.33
N ALA A 216 -3.15 -3.26 -19.49
CA ALA A 216 -2.24 -2.13 -19.62
C ALA A 216 -2.80 -0.85 -18.96
N ALA A 217 -4.13 -0.68 -18.93
CA ALA A 217 -4.79 0.42 -18.23
C ALA A 217 -4.75 0.23 -16.71
N ALA A 218 -5.00 -0.98 -16.22
CA ALA A 218 -4.89 -1.32 -14.80
C ALA A 218 -3.46 -1.18 -14.26
N GLN A 219 -2.45 -1.65 -15.01
CA GLN A 219 -1.04 -1.49 -14.64
C GLN A 219 -0.58 -0.02 -14.67
N ARG A 220 -1.08 0.81 -15.60
CA ARG A 220 -0.79 2.27 -15.60
C ARG A 220 -1.40 3.02 -14.42
N GLN A 221 -2.42 2.47 -13.77
CA GLN A 221 -3.05 3.08 -12.61
C GLN A 221 -2.32 2.70 -11.32
N VAL A 222 -1.95 1.42 -11.16
CA VAL A 222 -1.15 0.94 -10.02
C VAL A 222 0.26 1.57 -10.00
N VAL A 223 0.92 1.70 -11.16
CA VAL A 223 2.24 2.36 -11.25
C VAL A 223 2.16 3.86 -10.94
N ARG A 224 1.00 4.51 -11.11
CA ARG A 224 0.83 5.92 -10.72
C ARG A 224 0.69 6.10 -9.22
N ASP A 225 0.02 5.19 -8.53
CA ASP A 225 -0.18 5.24 -7.08
C ASP A 225 1.11 4.90 -6.32
N GLU A 226 1.93 3.97 -6.83
CA GLU A 226 3.27 3.68 -6.26
C GLU A 226 4.24 4.85 -6.38
N ASN A 227 4.13 5.66 -7.45
CA ASN A 227 4.95 6.85 -7.62
C ASN A 227 4.47 8.03 -6.76
N TYR A 228 3.18 8.11 -6.43
CA TYR A 228 2.65 9.23 -5.65
C TYR A 228 3.21 9.25 -4.22
N SER A 229 3.31 8.09 -3.57
CA SER A 229 3.89 7.99 -2.24
C SER A 229 5.38 8.37 -2.24
N GLN A 230 6.16 7.89 -3.22
CA GLN A 230 7.59 8.20 -3.35
C GLN A 230 7.84 9.69 -3.64
N LEU A 231 7.02 10.32 -4.49
CA LEU A 231 7.12 11.74 -4.80
C LEU A 231 6.87 12.64 -3.58
N VAL A 232 5.90 12.28 -2.73
CA VAL A 232 5.60 13.04 -1.50
C VAL A 232 6.75 12.91 -0.48
N PHE A 233 7.38 11.75 -0.37
CA PHE A 233 8.54 11.55 0.51
C PHE A 233 9.79 12.27 0.01
N ASP A 234 10.03 12.33 -1.30
CA ASP A 234 11.14 13.10 -1.88
C ASP A 234 10.97 14.62 -1.67
N GLU A 235 9.73 15.13 -1.71
CA GLU A 235 9.43 16.55 -1.45
C GLU A 235 9.71 16.96 0.02
N LEU A 236 9.50 16.03 0.97
CA LEU A 236 9.80 16.25 2.38
C LEU A 236 11.31 16.19 2.72
N ASN A 237 12.10 15.51 1.89
CA ASN A 237 13.54 15.35 2.10
C ASN A 237 14.38 16.49 1.47
N GLN A 238 13.73 17.43 0.77
CA GLN A 238 14.41 18.63 0.29
C GLN A 238 14.60 19.64 1.43
N PRO A 239 15.81 20.21 1.60
CA PRO A 239 16.04 21.23 2.61
C PRO A 239 15.17 22.44 2.29
N ARG A 240 14.28 22.82 3.22
CA ARG A 240 13.46 24.03 3.10
C ARG A 240 14.38 25.19 2.74
N ARG A 241 14.20 25.76 1.54
CA ARG A 241 14.86 27.02 1.20
C ARG A 241 14.39 28.06 2.21
N SER A 242 15.32 28.48 3.07
CA SER A 242 15.20 29.67 3.89
C SER A 242 15.03 30.86 2.96
N SER A 243 13.81 31.40 2.91
CA SER A 243 13.55 32.74 2.39
C SER A 243 14.06 33.76 3.41
N GLU A 244 15.15 34.46 3.06
CA GLU A 244 15.41 35.84 3.52
C GLU A 244 14.33 36.79 3.00
#